data_AF-A0A1F3Y0V6-F1
#
_entry.id   AF-A0A1F3Y0V6-F1
#
_cell.length_a   1.000
_cell.length_b   1.000
_cell.length_c   1.000
_cell.angle_alpha   90.00
_cell.angle_beta   90.00
_cell.angle_gamma   90.00
#
_symmetry.space_group_name_H-M   'P 1'
#
loop_
_entity.id
_entity.type
_entity.pdbx_description
1 polymer ?
#
loop_
_entity_poly.entity_id
_entity_poly.type
_entity_poly.pdbx_seq_one_letter_code
_entity_poly.pdbx_strand_id
1 'polypeptide(L)'
;MLDRKRLIRLTPLGYRVVEENLVIEVPQTRKPDIRTLRHDAHVTSVRFRLAEIWTGSWLPEKAIKQEDFPRVPDGLFIFPSGKKVAVEVECTAKSRARFLRLLEDWRRIDVKLVLYITTAQYVFRVIQKYLSDGPQNVPFALVRWEDLQNGEPPPVWTLNGPVKVFNRKEY
;
A
#
# COMPACT_ATOMS: atom_id res chain seq x y z
N MET A 1 13.43 -22.00 8.24
CA MET A 1 12.79 -22.45 6.98
C MET A 1 12.10 -21.25 6.35
N LEU A 2 12.55 -20.78 5.19
CA LEU A 2 11.88 -19.73 4.43
C LEU A 2 10.61 -20.32 3.81
N ASP A 3 9.47 -19.86 4.29
CA ASP A 3 8.17 -20.14 3.70
C ASP A 3 8.18 -19.66 2.24
N ARG A 4 8.10 -20.61 1.30
CA ARG A 4 8.22 -20.38 -0.15
C ARG A 4 6.98 -19.66 -0.66
N LYS A 5 6.87 -18.35 -0.41
CA LYS A 5 5.89 -17.50 -1.08
C LYS A 5 6.13 -17.56 -2.58
N ARG A 6 5.17 -18.15 -3.31
CA ARG A 6 5.24 -18.38 -4.75
C ARG A 6 5.23 -17.03 -5.47
N LEU A 7 6.35 -16.67 -6.10
CA LEU A 7 6.38 -15.64 -7.13
C LEU A 7 5.51 -16.11 -8.31
N ILE A 8 4.41 -15.41 -8.58
CA ILE A 8 3.53 -15.75 -9.69
C ILE A 8 4.07 -15.08 -10.94
N ARG A 9 4.78 -15.87 -11.76
CA ARG A 9 5.02 -15.52 -13.16
C ARG A 9 3.80 -16.00 -13.94
N LEU A 10 3.11 -15.10 -14.62
CA LEU A 10 2.02 -15.49 -15.51
C LEU A 10 2.59 -16.29 -16.69
N THR A 11 1.91 -17.37 -17.04
CA THR A 11 2.14 -18.06 -18.31
C THR A 11 1.64 -17.17 -19.46
N PRO A 12 2.03 -17.43 -20.72
CA PRO A 12 1.44 -16.72 -21.86
C PRO A 12 -0.10 -16.80 -21.92
N LEU A 13 -0.70 -17.87 -21.39
CA LEU A 13 -2.16 -17.98 -21.28
C LEU A 13 -2.70 -17.09 -20.15
N GLY A 14 -2.08 -17.13 -18.97
CA GLY A 14 -2.45 -16.24 -17.87
C GLY A 14 -2.28 -14.76 -18.23
N TYR A 15 -1.36 -14.45 -19.15
CA TYR A 15 -1.19 -13.12 -19.71
C TYR A 15 -2.40 -12.68 -20.53
N ARG A 16 -2.89 -13.51 -21.47
CA ARG A 16 -4.08 -13.20 -22.27
C ARG A 16 -5.33 -12.99 -21.41
N VAL A 17 -5.52 -13.85 -20.41
CA VAL A 17 -6.65 -13.74 -19.46
C VAL A 17 -6.62 -12.41 -18.71
N VAL A 18 -5.42 -11.93 -18.35
CA VAL A 18 -5.25 -10.63 -17.69
C VAL A 18 -5.47 -9.51 -18.70
N GLU A 19 -4.86 -9.53 -19.88
CA GLU A 19 -5.02 -8.52 -20.94
C GLU A 19 -6.48 -8.25 -21.31
N GLU A 20 -7.29 -9.29 -21.47
CA GLU A 20 -8.72 -9.18 -21.79
C GLU A 20 -9.53 -8.42 -20.71
N ASN A 21 -8.97 -8.27 -19.51
CA ASN A 21 -9.60 -7.62 -18.35
C ASN A 21 -8.76 -6.46 -17.79
N LEU A 22 -7.71 -6.01 -18.49
CA LEU A 22 -6.86 -4.91 -18.03
C LEU A 22 -7.58 -3.58 -18.19
N VAL A 23 -7.82 -2.90 -17.08
CA VAL A 23 -8.23 -1.49 -17.09
C VAL A 23 -7.06 -0.59 -17.52
N ILE A 24 -5.81 -0.99 -17.24
CA ILE A 24 -4.57 -0.23 -17.51
C ILE A 24 -3.43 -1.19 -17.87
N GLU A 25 -2.66 -0.87 -18.92
CA GLU A 25 -1.51 -1.66 -19.35
C GLU A 25 -0.32 -1.50 -18.38
N VAL A 26 0.10 -2.60 -17.73
CA VAL A 26 1.24 -2.59 -16.81
C VAL A 26 2.40 -3.39 -17.40
N PRO A 27 3.55 -2.74 -17.73
CA PRO A 27 4.65 -3.41 -18.39
C PRO A 27 5.30 -4.48 -17.49
N GLN A 28 5.50 -5.67 -18.07
CA GLN A 28 6.11 -6.81 -17.39
C GLN A 28 7.61 -6.57 -17.12
N THR A 29 8.05 -6.85 -15.89
CA THR A 29 9.48 -6.81 -15.56
C THR A 29 10.15 -8.08 -16.09
N ARG A 30 11.03 -7.95 -17.08
CA ARG A 30 11.75 -9.12 -17.66
C ARG A 30 12.70 -9.81 -16.66
N LYS A 31 13.16 -9.08 -15.64
CA LYS A 31 14.00 -9.59 -14.54
C LYS A 31 13.58 -8.94 -13.22
N PRO A 32 13.19 -9.70 -12.19
CA PRO A 32 12.91 -9.13 -10.87
C PRO A 32 14.20 -8.58 -10.25
N ASP A 33 14.13 -7.41 -9.60
CA ASP A 33 15.24 -6.89 -8.80
C ASP A 33 15.23 -7.59 -7.43
N ILE A 34 16.27 -8.39 -7.17
CA ILE A 34 16.39 -9.15 -5.92
C ILE A 34 16.38 -8.22 -4.70
N ARG A 35 16.83 -6.97 -4.85
CA ARG A 35 16.88 -5.98 -3.76
C ARG A 35 15.49 -5.53 -3.32
N THR A 36 14.51 -5.50 -4.23
CA THR A 36 13.13 -5.08 -3.94
C THR A 36 12.18 -6.26 -3.80
N LEU A 37 12.60 -7.47 -4.21
CA LEU A 37 11.77 -8.67 -4.26
C LEU A 37 10.93 -8.91 -3.00
N ARG A 38 11.53 -8.72 -1.82
CA ARG A 38 10.81 -8.88 -0.54
C ARG A 38 9.70 -7.84 -0.37
N HIS A 39 9.99 -6.57 -0.66
CA HIS A 39 9.02 -5.49 -0.59
C HIS A 39 7.93 -5.67 -1.64
N ASP A 40 8.28 -5.95 -2.89
CA ASP A 40 7.34 -6.23 -3.98
C ASP A 40 6.37 -7.39 -3.65
N ALA A 41 6.89 -8.45 -3.02
CA ALA A 41 6.07 -9.57 -2.55
C ALA A 41 5.09 -9.17 -1.44
N HIS A 42 5.50 -8.29 -0.53
CA HIS A 42 4.61 -7.74 0.50
C HIS A 42 3.55 -6.81 -0.09
N VAL A 43 3.93 -5.90 -1.00
CA VAL A 43 2.98 -5.03 -1.72
C VAL A 43 1.94 -5.86 -2.46
N THR A 44 2.37 -6.91 -3.15
CA THR A 44 1.45 -7.83 -3.85
C THR A 44 0.52 -8.56 -2.88
N SER A 45 1.04 -9.05 -1.74
CA SER A 45 0.21 -9.71 -0.72
C SER A 45 -0.83 -8.76 -0.13
N VAL A 46 -0.41 -7.53 0.16
CA VAL A 46 -1.27 -6.45 0.65
C VAL A 46 -2.36 -6.13 -0.36
N ARG A 47 -2.01 -5.96 -1.64
CA ARG A 47 -2.98 -5.72 -2.72
C ARG A 47 -4.07 -6.77 -2.72
N PHE A 48 -3.71 -8.06 -2.75
CA PHE A 48 -4.70 -9.14 -2.80
C PHE A 48 -5.61 -9.13 -1.58
N ARG A 49 -5.03 -8.96 -0.39
CA ARG A 49 -5.82 -8.92 0.84
C ARG A 49 -6.77 -7.73 0.87
N LEU A 50 -6.32 -6.55 0.46
CA LEU A 50 -7.18 -5.37 0.41
C LEU A 50 -8.27 -5.51 -0.66
N ALA A 51 -8.00 -6.19 -1.77
CA ALA A 51 -9.01 -6.47 -2.80
C ALA A 51 -10.12 -7.44 -2.34
N GLU A 52 -9.88 -8.25 -1.32
CA GLU A 52 -10.93 -9.07 -0.68
C GLU A 52 -11.86 -8.22 0.20
N ILE A 53 -11.38 -7.06 0.67
CA ILE A 53 -12.05 -6.22 1.67
C ILE A 53 -12.73 -5.01 1.01
N TRP A 54 -12.05 -4.39 0.04
CA TRP A 54 -12.46 -3.17 -0.64
C TRP A 54 -12.93 -3.44 -2.06
N THR A 55 -13.90 -2.66 -2.52
CA THR A 55 -14.41 -2.73 -3.90
C THR A 55 -13.62 -1.86 -4.88
N GLY A 56 -12.62 -1.12 -4.40
CA GLY A 56 -11.79 -0.25 -5.23
C GLY A 56 -10.84 -1.01 -6.16
N SER A 57 -10.40 -0.35 -7.21
CA SER A 57 -9.40 -0.86 -8.15
C SER A 57 -7.99 -0.46 -7.72
N TRP A 58 -7.04 -1.38 -7.84
CA TRP A 58 -5.63 -1.16 -7.49
C TRP A 58 -4.83 -0.61 -8.66
N LEU A 59 -4.17 0.52 -8.43
CA LEU A 59 -3.16 1.10 -9.31
C LEU A 59 -1.75 0.82 -8.74
N PRO A 60 -0.88 0.09 -9.44
CA PRO A 60 0.48 -0.15 -8.96
C PRO A 60 1.38 1.08 -9.15
N GLU A 61 2.43 1.21 -8.32
CA GLU A 61 3.48 2.25 -8.40
C GLU A 61 3.92 2.57 -9.84
N LYS A 62 4.15 1.54 -10.66
CA LYS A 62 4.61 1.70 -12.05
C LYS A 62 3.62 2.42 -12.96
N ALA A 63 2.32 2.22 -12.76
CA ALA A 63 1.29 2.94 -13.50
C ALA A 63 1.17 4.38 -13.00
N ILE A 64 1.31 4.59 -11.68
CA ILE A 64 1.28 5.93 -11.08
C ILE A 64 2.47 6.78 -11.54
N LYS A 65 3.66 6.18 -11.69
CA LYS A 65 4.88 6.85 -12.20
C LYS A 65 4.75 7.41 -13.62
N GLN A 66 3.77 6.96 -14.39
CA GLN A 66 3.51 7.52 -15.72
C GLN A 66 2.78 8.86 -15.63
N GLU A 67 2.26 9.23 -14.46
CA GLU A 67 1.67 10.52 -14.14
C GLU A 67 2.64 11.37 -13.30
N ASP A 68 2.54 12.70 -13.40
CA ASP A 68 3.31 13.66 -12.59
C ASP A 68 2.81 13.69 -11.13
N PHE A 69 3.06 12.61 -10.39
CA PHE A 69 2.72 12.50 -8.97
C PHE A 69 3.83 13.08 -8.09
N PRO A 70 3.53 14.06 -7.20
CA PRO A 70 4.52 14.63 -6.26
C PRO A 70 5.21 13.57 -5.38
N ARG A 71 4.46 12.53 -5.01
CA ARG A 71 4.91 11.34 -4.29
C ARG A 71 4.15 10.15 -4.83
N VAL A 72 4.89 9.16 -5.29
CA VAL A 72 4.33 7.91 -5.79
C VAL A 72 4.23 6.91 -4.61
N PRO A 73 3.03 6.46 -4.23
CA PRO A 73 2.87 5.36 -3.28
C PRO A 73 3.22 4.01 -3.90
N ASP A 74 3.43 3.00 -3.05
CA ASP A 74 3.57 1.60 -3.49
C ASP A 74 2.32 1.10 -4.23
N GLY A 75 1.14 1.63 -3.87
CA GLY A 75 -0.02 1.60 -4.73
C GLY A 75 -1.17 2.48 -4.27
N LEU A 76 -2.18 2.59 -5.12
CA LEU A 76 -3.31 3.48 -4.96
C LEU A 76 -4.60 2.70 -5.19
N PHE A 77 -5.50 2.70 -4.20
CA PHE A 77 -6.86 2.23 -4.39
C PHE A 77 -7.74 3.38 -4.87
N ILE A 78 -8.44 3.18 -5.98
CA ILE A 78 -9.42 4.12 -6.53
C ILE A 78 -10.80 3.47 -6.40
N PHE A 79 -11.69 4.10 -5.65
CA PHE A 79 -13.04 3.60 -5.41
C PHE A 79 -14.02 4.08 -6.50
N PRO A 80 -15.18 3.42 -6.68
CA PRO A 80 -16.20 3.85 -7.66
C PRO A 80 -16.65 5.31 -7.50
N SER A 81 -16.59 5.84 -6.28
CA SER A 81 -16.87 7.24 -5.94
C SER A 81 -15.83 8.24 -6.46
N GLY A 82 -14.71 7.77 -7.02
CA GLY A 82 -13.55 8.57 -7.42
C GLY A 82 -12.59 8.88 -6.27
N LYS A 83 -12.93 8.51 -5.03
CA LYS A 83 -12.05 8.72 -3.87
C LYS A 83 -10.87 7.76 -3.92
N LYS A 84 -9.74 8.23 -3.39
CA LYS A 84 -8.44 7.55 -3.48
C LYS A 84 -7.86 7.27 -2.09
N VAL A 85 -7.28 6.09 -1.92
CA VAL A 85 -6.50 5.71 -0.72
C VAL A 85 -5.11 5.30 -1.17
N ALA A 86 -4.09 6.03 -0.71
CA ALA A 86 -2.69 5.67 -0.94
C ALA A 86 -2.26 4.58 0.05
N VAL A 87 -1.50 3.60 -0.43
CA VAL A 87 -0.98 2.49 0.36
C VAL A 87 0.54 2.51 0.32
N GLU A 88 1.17 2.47 1.49
CA GLU A 88 2.61 2.44 1.68
C GLU A 88 2.98 1.21 2.52
N VAL A 89 3.87 0.36 2.00
CA VAL A 89 4.27 -0.89 2.65
C VAL A 89 5.71 -0.77 3.16
N GLU A 90 5.85 -0.76 4.49
CA GLU A 90 7.12 -0.48 5.13
C GLU A 90 7.70 -1.74 5.77
N CYS A 91 8.75 -2.27 5.14
CA CYS A 91 9.47 -3.45 5.61
C CYS A 91 10.62 -3.12 6.58
N THR A 92 11.10 -1.87 6.56
CA THR A 92 12.26 -1.42 7.37
C THR A 92 12.05 0.02 7.83
N ALA A 93 12.69 0.39 8.94
CA ALA A 93 12.61 1.75 9.45
C ALA A 93 13.59 2.67 8.69
N LYS A 94 13.05 3.65 7.96
CA LYS A 94 13.84 4.75 7.39
C LYS A 94 14.32 5.69 8.52
N SER A 95 15.35 6.49 8.25
CA SER A 95 15.77 7.54 9.19
C SER A 95 14.65 8.56 9.38
N ARG A 96 14.51 9.09 10.60
CA ARG A 96 13.46 10.07 10.95
C ARG A 96 13.43 11.25 9.97
N ALA A 97 14.58 11.86 9.72
CA ALA A 97 14.70 13.00 8.81
C ALA A 97 14.30 12.68 7.36
N ARG A 98 14.55 11.44 6.89
CA ARG A 98 14.07 11.00 5.58
C ARG A 98 12.55 10.80 5.59
N PHE A 99 12.03 10.18 6.64
CA PHE A 99 10.61 9.86 6.73
C PHE A 99 9.73 11.12 6.83
N LEU A 100 10.08 12.06 7.71
CA LEU A 100 9.32 13.30 7.88
C LEU A 100 9.27 14.15 6.60
N ARG A 101 10.36 14.18 5.82
CA ARG A 101 10.36 14.84 4.50
C ARG A 101 9.34 14.21 3.55
N LEU A 102 9.26 12.89 3.52
CA LEU A 102 8.27 12.18 2.69
C LEU A 102 6.83 12.44 3.15
N LEU A 103 6.61 12.67 4.44
CA LEU A 103 5.26 12.97 4.94
C LEU A 103 4.73 14.31 4.45
N GLU A 104 5.59 15.31 4.26
CA GLU A 104 5.18 16.63 3.77
C GLU A 104 4.68 16.58 2.32
N ASP A 105 5.20 15.68 1.49
CA ASP A 105 4.77 15.52 0.09
C ASP A 105 3.28 15.10 0.01
N TRP A 106 2.78 14.39 1.02
CA TRP A 106 1.38 13.97 1.08
C TRP A 106 0.40 15.14 1.19
N ARG A 107 0.83 16.32 1.66
CA ARG A 107 -0.04 17.51 1.68
C ARG A 107 -0.45 17.97 0.27
N ARG A 108 0.29 17.57 -0.76
CA ARG A 108 0.10 17.99 -2.15
C ARG A 108 -0.73 17.00 -2.97
N ILE A 109 -1.16 15.90 -2.36
CA ILE A 109 -1.85 14.82 -3.05
C ILE A 109 -3.27 14.70 -2.50
N ASP A 110 -4.26 14.73 -3.41
CA ASP A 110 -5.66 14.52 -3.05
C ASP A 110 -5.95 13.02 -2.83
N VAL A 111 -5.81 12.59 -1.58
CA VAL A 111 -6.22 11.26 -1.11
C VAL A 111 -7.04 11.40 0.17
N LYS A 112 -8.00 10.49 0.35
CA LYS A 112 -8.82 10.43 1.57
C LYS A 112 -8.06 9.88 2.76
N LEU A 113 -7.06 9.05 2.51
CA LEU A 113 -6.26 8.38 3.53
C LEU A 113 -4.93 7.92 2.92
N VAL A 114 -3.86 8.02 3.70
CA VAL A 114 -2.60 7.31 3.45
C VAL A 114 -2.50 6.18 4.47
N LEU A 115 -2.62 4.95 4.00
CA LEU A 115 -2.54 3.73 4.82
C LEU A 115 -1.12 3.17 4.79
N TYR A 116 -0.43 3.27 5.92
CA TYR A 116 0.85 2.62 6.16
C TYR A 116 0.64 1.20 6.70
N ILE A 117 1.27 0.22 6.05
CA ILE A 117 1.25 -1.18 6.46
C ILE A 117 2.66 -1.61 6.77
N THR A 118 2.89 -2.07 8.00
CA THR A 118 4.23 -2.45 8.47
C THR A 118 4.37 -3.95 8.63
N THR A 119 5.54 -4.49 8.25
CA THR A 119 5.74 -5.96 8.32
C THR A 119 6.31 -6.44 9.65
N ALA A 120 6.64 -5.54 10.58
CA ALA A 120 7.24 -5.89 11.87
C ALA A 120 6.86 -4.89 12.97
N GLN A 121 6.73 -5.37 14.20
CA GLN A 121 6.32 -4.56 15.36
C GLN A 121 7.25 -3.38 15.64
N TYR A 122 8.56 -3.55 15.46
CA TYR A 122 9.51 -2.46 15.70
C TYR A 122 9.34 -1.34 14.65
N VAL A 123 9.07 -1.69 13.38
CA VAL A 123 8.80 -0.72 12.31
C VAL A 123 7.49 0.02 12.61
N PHE A 124 6.45 -0.70 13.05
CA PHE A 124 5.20 -0.10 13.49
C PHE A 124 5.43 1.01 14.52
N ARG A 125 6.14 0.71 15.62
CA ARG A 125 6.38 1.70 16.70
C ARG A 125 7.16 2.91 16.21
N VAL A 126 8.16 2.70 15.35
CA VAL A 126 8.96 3.79 14.78
C VAL A 126 8.11 4.68 13.87
N ILE A 127 7.34 4.08 12.95
CA ILE A 127 6.48 4.82 12.03
C ILE A 127 5.36 5.54 12.79
N GLN A 128 4.76 4.90 13.80
CA GLN A 128 3.76 5.53 14.66
C GLN A 128 4.30 6.84 15.25
N LYS A 129 5.52 6.83 15.80
CA LYS A 129 6.17 8.04 16.32
C LYS A 129 6.38 9.09 15.22
N TYR A 130 6.82 8.68 14.03
CA TYR A 130 7.06 9.62 12.94
C TYR A 130 5.77 10.24 12.39
N LEU A 131 4.68 9.48 12.33
CA LEU A 131 3.36 9.99 11.95
C LEU A 131 2.84 10.99 12.98
N SER A 132 3.05 10.74 14.28
CA SER A 132 2.74 11.70 15.34
C SER A 132 3.52 13.01 15.22
N ASP A 133 4.78 12.93 14.77
CA ASP A 133 5.64 14.10 14.55
C ASP A 133 5.38 14.80 13.20
N GLY A 134 4.57 14.20 12.32
CA GLY A 134 4.35 14.62 10.94
C GLY A 134 3.24 15.67 10.76
N PRO A 135 2.79 15.90 9.52
CA PRO A 135 1.72 16.83 9.22
C PRO A 135 0.37 16.33 9.76
N GLN A 136 -0.27 17.14 10.58
CA GLN A 136 -1.51 16.78 11.30
C GLN A 136 -2.79 16.91 10.44
N ASN A 137 -2.69 17.60 9.30
CA ASN A 137 -3.80 17.80 8.37
C ASN A 137 -3.89 16.71 7.29
N VAL A 138 -3.00 15.71 7.32
CA VAL A 138 -3.05 14.56 6.41
C VAL A 138 -3.61 13.37 7.17
N PRO A 139 -4.67 12.72 6.67
CA PRO A 139 -5.24 11.54 7.31
C PRO A 139 -4.31 10.34 7.11
N PHE A 140 -3.56 10.00 8.15
CA PHE A 140 -2.72 8.80 8.21
C PHE A 140 -3.40 7.68 9.00
N ALA A 141 -3.28 6.46 8.48
CA ALA A 141 -3.60 5.24 9.20
C ALA A 141 -2.38 4.31 9.23
N LEU A 142 -2.25 3.55 10.31
CA LEU A 142 -1.15 2.60 10.50
C LEU A 142 -1.68 1.26 11.00
N VAL A 143 -1.23 0.19 10.37
CA VAL A 143 -1.56 -1.18 10.76
C VAL A 143 -0.37 -2.11 10.53
N ARG A 144 -0.32 -3.24 11.24
CA ARG A 144 0.67 -4.30 10.95
C ARG A 144 0.07 -5.26 9.93
N TRP A 145 0.92 -5.77 9.05
CA TRP A 145 0.53 -6.78 8.07
C TRP A 145 -0.06 -8.02 8.74
N GLU A 146 0.53 -8.49 9.83
CA GLU A 146 0.04 -9.64 10.62
C GLU A 146 -1.42 -9.48 11.07
N ASP A 147 -1.80 -8.26 11.47
CA ASP A 147 -3.16 -7.94 11.93
C ASP A 147 -4.17 -7.89 10.76
N LEU A 148 -3.71 -7.66 9.53
CA LEU A 148 -4.55 -7.66 8.33
C LEU A 148 -4.81 -9.05 7.76
N GLN A 149 -3.88 -9.99 7.96
CA GLN A 149 -3.88 -11.29 7.29
C GLN A 149 -5.03 -12.20 7.73
N ASN A 150 -5.53 -12.04 8.96
CA ASN A 150 -6.41 -13.02 9.58
C ASN A 150 -7.77 -12.39 9.93
N GLY A 151 -8.85 -13.03 9.48
CA GLY A 151 -10.22 -12.71 9.93
C GLY A 151 -10.71 -11.31 9.53
N GLU A 152 -11.54 -10.71 10.39
CA GLU A 152 -11.95 -9.31 10.25
C GLU A 152 -10.81 -8.40 10.72
N PRO A 153 -10.32 -7.47 9.88
CA PRO A 153 -9.24 -6.57 10.26
C PRO A 153 -9.61 -5.72 11.50
N PRO A 154 -8.70 -5.55 12.47
CA PRO A 154 -8.97 -4.72 13.63
C PRO A 154 -9.03 -3.22 13.26
N PRO A 155 -9.54 -2.37 14.16
CA PRO A 155 -9.40 -0.93 14.05
C PRO A 155 -7.92 -0.53 13.86
N VAL A 156 -7.65 0.32 12.87
CA VAL A 156 -6.29 0.80 12.60
C VAL A 156 -5.95 1.99 13.46
N TRP A 157 -4.67 2.14 13.79
CA TRP A 157 -4.22 3.32 14.52
C TRP A 157 -4.29 4.56 13.62
N THR A 158 -4.72 5.69 14.19
CA THR A 158 -4.63 7.03 13.60
C THR A 158 -4.25 8.04 14.70
N LEU A 159 -3.91 9.28 14.32
CA LEU A 159 -3.64 10.37 15.26
C LEU A 159 -4.82 10.69 16.18
N ASN A 160 -6.05 10.53 15.68
CA ASN A 160 -7.29 10.83 16.41
C ASN A 160 -7.88 9.62 17.13
N GLY A 161 -7.11 8.53 17.23
CA GLY A 161 -7.54 7.27 17.82
C GLY A 161 -7.87 6.18 16.81
N PRO A 162 -8.21 4.96 17.26
CA PRO A 162 -8.42 3.83 16.36
C PRO A 162 -9.68 3.99 15.49
N VAL A 163 -9.58 3.64 14.20
CA VAL A 163 -10.69 3.75 13.23
C VAL A 163 -10.91 2.45 12.47
N LYS A 164 -12.17 2.10 12.21
CA LYS A 164 -12.55 0.92 11.39
C LYS A 164 -12.47 1.21 9.89
N VAL A 165 -11.25 1.41 9.39
CA VAL A 165 -10.95 1.71 7.98
C VAL A 165 -11.33 0.55 7.03
N PHE A 166 -11.45 -0.67 7.54
CA PHE A 166 -11.74 -1.85 6.72
C PHE A 166 -13.21 -2.27 6.72
N ASN A 167 -14.03 -1.72 7.62
CA ASN A 167 -15.47 -2.02 7.68
C ASN A 167 -16.26 -1.29 6.60
N ARG A 168 -15.63 -0.32 5.93
CA ARG A 168 -16.20 0.38 4.78
C ARG A 168 -15.71 -0.31 3.51
N LYS A 169 -16.63 -0.94 2.78
CA LYS A 169 -16.35 -1.50 1.45
C LYS A 169 -16.04 -0.41 0.43
N GLU A 170 -16.59 0.79 0.66
CA GLU A 170 -16.43 1.98 -0.18
C GLU A 170 -16.00 3.19 0.63
N TYR A 171 -15.23 4.06 -0.02
CA TYR A 171 -14.82 5.35 0.53
C TYR A 171 -15.59 6.48 -0.09
#